data_AF-A0A2N5F6I2-F1
#
_entry.id   AF-A0A2N5F6I2-F1
#
_cell.length_a   1.000
_cell.length_b   1.000
_cell.length_c   1.000
_cell.angle_alpha   90.00
_cell.angle_beta   90.00
_cell.angle_gamma   90.00
#
_symmetry.space_group_name_H-M   'P 1'
#
loop_
_entity.id
_entity.type
_entity.pdbx_description
1 polymer ?
#
loop_
_entity_poly.entity_id
_entity_poly.type
_entity_poly.pdbx_seq_one_letter_code
_entity_poly.pdbx_strand_id
1 'polypeptide(L)'
;MNIEEVFKRWKATLDRRYGQGFPAEFVEKAHENLLDAYASFDASGCADSQFLTELCSASANKSAQRLGEILLFERLKHAGYDPKPSPNSWGPDFLIQQDGKQICLELITPSTGDDVKINELFTSHDPLNPCPNAATELRQRTLLRMTAAIAEKLGKYEGYLRDGVVGSQDVLVIVVNDALLCPDVFFYGVSHNADAGVGGQSLAEHAVYGFGHSIWESDSEGGNYVRKSTFREIVDNRPEPARDASPRGPVPVSLFGTPVQPEAAEIAHRASVISAVLQVTLREDYGFMMLLREKAEIEDRLVEGLLRPGALVINPRAANPLYVSLQQGLMRIVDAPALSLKEAWDLKNRELKLLFGEGYKEQPFPG
;
A
#
# COMPACT_ATOMS: atom_id res chain seq x y z
N MET A 1 -11.34 17.40 17.78
CA MET A 1 -10.26 18.36 17.48
C MET A 1 -10.77 19.33 16.43
N ASN A 2 -10.14 20.48 16.25
CA ASN A 2 -10.36 21.30 15.06
C ASN A 2 -9.32 20.94 13.97
N ILE A 3 -9.46 21.50 12.77
CA ILE A 3 -8.55 21.19 11.66
C ILE A 3 -7.12 21.69 11.93
N GLU A 4 -6.96 22.82 12.61
CA GLU A 4 -5.63 23.34 12.99
C GLU A 4 -4.87 22.40 13.94
N GLU A 5 -5.58 21.73 14.85
CA GLU A 5 -5.03 20.71 15.73
C GLU A 5 -4.58 19.47 14.95
N VAL A 6 -5.30 19.09 13.89
CA VAL A 6 -4.89 18.00 12.99
C VAL A 6 -3.59 18.36 12.28
N PHE A 7 -3.48 19.57 11.74
CA PHE A 7 -2.25 20.04 11.08
C PHE A 7 -1.06 20.11 12.03
N LYS A 8 -1.26 20.66 13.24
CA LYS A 8 -0.23 20.64 14.29
C LYS A 8 0.23 19.23 14.63
N ARG A 9 -0.68 18.26 14.66
CA ARG A 9 -0.34 16.85 14.89
C ARG A 9 0.47 16.26 13.74
N TRP A 10 0.14 16.56 12.48
CA TRP A 10 0.95 16.13 11.34
C TRP A 10 2.38 16.67 11.43
N LYS A 11 2.52 17.97 11.70
CA LYS A 11 3.84 18.59 11.92
C LYS A 11 4.61 17.94 13.07
N ALA A 12 3.97 17.75 14.23
CA ALA A 12 4.61 17.11 15.38
C ALA A 12 5.06 15.68 15.08
N THR A 13 4.30 14.94 14.26
CA THR A 13 4.69 13.62 13.78
C THR A 13 5.94 13.69 12.88
N LEU A 14 5.99 14.63 11.94
CA LEU A 14 7.16 14.83 11.08
C LEU A 14 8.38 15.29 11.88
N ASP A 15 8.23 16.22 12.82
CA ASP A 15 9.30 16.67 13.72
C ASP A 15 9.89 15.51 14.53
N ARG A 16 9.04 14.62 15.03
CA ARG A 16 9.51 13.44 15.78
C ARG A 16 10.27 12.45 14.91
N ARG A 17 9.88 12.29 13.64
CA ARG A 17 10.48 11.32 12.70
C ARG A 17 11.74 11.88 12.02
N TYR A 18 11.76 13.16 11.69
CA TYR A 18 12.78 13.80 10.85
C TYR A 18 13.47 15.01 11.50
N GLY A 19 12.98 15.54 12.63
CA GLY A 19 13.52 16.76 13.24
C GLY A 19 14.94 16.62 13.80
N GLN A 20 15.42 15.39 14.03
CA GLN A 20 16.83 15.14 14.34
C GLN A 20 17.54 14.57 13.13
N GLY A 21 18.66 15.19 12.74
CA GLY A 21 19.51 14.72 11.64
C GLY A 21 19.14 15.24 10.25
N PHE A 22 17.99 15.91 10.09
CA PHE A 22 17.62 16.63 8.87
C PHE A 22 17.53 18.14 9.10
N PRO A 23 17.76 18.98 8.07
CA PRO A 23 17.55 20.42 8.17
C PRO A 23 16.09 20.77 8.50
N ALA A 24 15.84 21.79 9.32
CA ALA A 24 14.49 22.16 9.76
C ALA A 24 13.54 22.49 8.59
N GLU A 25 14.07 23.08 7.52
CA GLU A 25 13.34 23.39 6.28
C GLU A 25 12.71 22.15 5.62
N PHE A 26 13.27 20.95 5.84
CA PHE A 26 12.70 19.72 5.29
C PHE A 26 11.35 19.38 5.93
N VAL A 27 11.26 19.52 7.26
CA VAL A 27 10.00 19.25 7.99
C VAL A 27 8.95 20.29 7.63
N GLU A 28 9.34 21.57 7.56
CA GLU A 28 8.44 22.65 7.15
C GLU A 28 7.89 22.41 5.75
N LYS A 29 8.76 22.10 4.78
CA LYS A 29 8.34 21.86 3.40
C LYS A 29 7.46 20.62 3.26
N ALA A 30 7.79 19.53 3.95
CA ALA A 30 6.95 18.34 3.96
C ALA A 30 5.57 18.61 4.57
N HIS A 31 5.50 19.42 5.63
CA HIS A 31 4.24 19.84 6.23
C HIS A 31 3.42 20.75 5.30
N GLU A 32 4.05 21.73 4.65
CA GLU A 32 3.42 22.57 3.60
C GLU A 32 2.80 21.70 2.50
N ASN A 33 3.55 20.70 2.00
CA ASN A 33 3.03 19.78 0.98
C ASN A 33 1.77 19.03 1.45
N LEU A 34 1.68 18.64 2.73
CA LEU A 34 0.46 18.02 3.28
C LEU A 34 -0.72 19.00 3.35
N LEU A 35 -0.46 20.26 3.67
CA LEU A 35 -1.49 21.31 3.70
C LEU A 35 -2.00 21.61 2.29
N ASP A 36 -1.10 21.68 1.30
CA ASP A 36 -1.44 21.89 -0.10
C ASP A 36 -2.26 20.70 -0.65
N ALA A 37 -1.87 19.47 -0.29
CA ALA A 37 -2.64 18.27 -0.64
C ALA A 37 -4.05 18.30 -0.05
N TYR A 38 -4.19 18.69 1.23
CA TYR A 38 -5.50 18.87 1.86
C TYR A 38 -6.32 19.95 1.16
N ALA A 39 -5.75 21.13 0.91
CA ALA A 39 -6.45 22.24 0.26
C ALA A 39 -6.94 21.87 -1.15
N SER A 40 -6.10 21.14 -1.91
CA SER A 40 -6.46 20.60 -3.23
C SER A 40 -7.60 19.58 -3.15
N PHE A 41 -7.54 18.67 -2.17
CA PHE A 41 -8.61 17.69 -1.95
C PHE A 41 -9.94 18.34 -1.52
N ASP A 42 -9.91 19.27 -0.58
CA ASP A 42 -11.10 19.99 -0.10
C ASP A 42 -11.79 20.77 -1.23
N ALA A 43 -11.00 21.43 -2.09
CA ALA A 43 -11.51 22.14 -3.26
C ALA A 43 -12.03 21.24 -4.39
N SER A 44 -11.71 19.94 -4.38
CA SER A 44 -12.07 19.02 -5.46
C SER A 44 -13.54 18.57 -5.44
N GLY A 45 -14.21 18.71 -4.30
CA GLY A 45 -15.55 18.15 -4.08
C GLY A 45 -15.57 16.63 -3.88
N CYS A 46 -14.42 15.97 -3.75
CA CYS A 46 -14.33 14.55 -3.44
C CYS A 46 -14.61 14.22 -1.96
N ALA A 47 -14.52 15.21 -1.07
CA ALA A 47 -14.78 15.02 0.36
C ALA A 47 -16.28 14.74 0.61
N ASP A 48 -16.59 13.62 1.28
CA ASP A 48 -17.94 13.33 1.73
C ASP A 48 -18.38 14.22 2.92
N SER A 49 -19.68 14.22 3.23
CA SER A 49 -20.24 15.05 4.31
C SER A 49 -19.68 14.76 5.72
N GLN A 50 -19.13 13.57 5.94
CA GLN A 50 -18.55 13.13 7.21
C GLN A 50 -17.03 13.34 7.25
N PHE A 51 -16.39 13.57 6.10
CA PHE A 51 -14.94 13.64 5.93
C PHE A 51 -14.26 14.51 6.98
N LEU A 52 -14.65 15.78 7.09
CA LEU A 52 -14.02 16.71 8.03
C LEU A 52 -14.21 16.30 9.50
N THR A 53 -15.39 15.76 9.82
CA THR A 53 -15.70 15.27 11.18
C THR A 53 -14.81 14.06 11.53
N GLU A 54 -14.60 13.15 10.60
CA GLU A 54 -13.75 11.97 10.81
C GLU A 54 -12.26 12.31 10.82
N LEU A 55 -11.82 13.24 9.96
CA LEU A 55 -10.47 13.76 9.96
C LEU A 55 -10.12 14.41 11.31
N CYS A 56 -11.06 15.19 11.87
CA CYS A 56 -10.93 15.86 13.15
C CYS A 56 -11.22 14.96 14.38
N SER A 57 -11.48 13.68 14.15
CA SER A 57 -11.77 12.71 15.21
C SER A 57 -10.55 12.44 16.09
N ALA A 58 -10.81 12.24 17.39
CA ALA A 58 -9.78 11.77 18.34
C ALA A 58 -9.32 10.34 18.03
N SER A 59 -10.10 9.57 17.26
CA SER A 59 -9.68 8.25 16.79
C SER A 59 -8.59 8.40 15.73
N ALA A 60 -7.37 7.96 16.06
CA ALA A 60 -6.25 7.91 15.13
C ALA A 60 -6.60 7.12 13.86
N ASN A 61 -7.37 6.04 13.99
CA ASN A 61 -7.79 5.21 12.86
C ASN A 61 -8.66 5.98 11.87
N LYS A 62 -9.72 6.67 12.35
CA LYS A 62 -10.60 7.47 11.49
C LYS A 62 -9.82 8.58 10.79
N SER A 63 -8.97 9.26 11.56
CA SER A 63 -8.19 10.37 11.03
C SER A 63 -7.13 9.91 10.01
N ALA A 64 -6.46 8.77 10.24
CA ALA A 64 -5.51 8.18 9.30
C ALA A 64 -6.18 7.69 8.01
N GLN A 65 -7.40 7.15 8.10
CA GLN A 65 -8.17 6.78 6.91
C GLN A 65 -8.44 7.99 6.02
N ARG A 66 -8.87 9.12 6.62
CA ARG A 66 -9.13 10.36 5.88
C ARG A 66 -7.86 11.03 5.34
N LEU A 67 -6.74 10.93 6.06
CA LEU A 67 -5.43 11.30 5.51
C LEU A 67 -5.08 10.43 4.29
N GLY A 68 -5.35 9.12 4.35
CA GLY A 68 -5.16 8.21 3.22
C GLY A 68 -5.92 8.63 1.96
N GLU A 69 -7.16 9.12 2.10
CA GLU A 69 -7.96 9.64 0.97
C GLU A 69 -7.32 10.88 0.34
N ILE A 70 -6.89 11.85 1.17
CA ILE A 70 -6.19 13.07 0.70
C ILE A 70 -4.95 12.70 -0.10
N LEU A 71 -4.12 11.80 0.44
CA LEU A 71 -2.84 11.44 -0.16
C LEU A 71 -3.01 10.57 -1.41
N LEU A 72 -4.03 9.70 -1.45
CA LEU A 72 -4.37 8.97 -2.67
C LEU A 72 -4.84 9.94 -3.76
N PHE A 73 -5.68 10.93 -3.42
CA PHE A 73 -6.10 11.95 -4.36
C PHE A 73 -4.92 12.74 -4.93
N GLU A 74 -4.03 13.23 -4.07
CA GLU A 74 -2.80 13.92 -4.48
C GLU A 74 -2.01 13.06 -5.47
N ARG A 75 -1.77 11.80 -5.10
CA ARG A 75 -1.02 10.86 -5.93
C ARG A 75 -1.63 10.67 -7.30
N LEU A 76 -2.96 10.52 -7.37
CA LEU A 76 -3.68 10.34 -8.63
C LEU A 76 -3.62 11.61 -9.48
N LYS A 77 -3.80 12.79 -8.88
CA LYS A 77 -3.66 14.08 -9.58
C LYS A 77 -2.25 14.24 -10.16
N HIS A 78 -1.23 13.94 -9.37
CA HIS A 78 0.15 13.99 -9.82
C HIS A 78 0.43 13.00 -10.96
N ALA A 79 -0.14 11.80 -10.92
CA ALA A 79 -0.04 10.83 -12.01
C ALA A 79 -0.79 11.25 -13.30
N GLY A 80 -1.44 12.42 -13.31
CA GLY A 80 -2.15 12.98 -14.47
C GLY A 80 -3.63 12.61 -14.54
N TYR A 81 -4.17 11.97 -13.50
CA TYR A 81 -5.60 11.65 -13.45
C TYR A 81 -6.45 12.83 -12.99
N ASP A 82 -7.75 12.70 -13.21
CA ASP A 82 -8.78 13.60 -12.69
C ASP A 82 -9.78 12.80 -11.83
N PRO A 83 -9.44 12.53 -10.55
CA PRO A 83 -10.30 11.77 -9.66
C PRO A 83 -11.64 12.48 -9.44
N LYS A 84 -12.72 11.72 -9.60
CA LYS A 84 -14.09 12.15 -9.33
C LYS A 84 -14.70 11.35 -8.18
N PRO A 85 -15.58 11.97 -7.38
CA PRO A 85 -16.36 11.23 -6.40
C PRO A 85 -17.41 10.34 -7.09
N SER A 86 -17.89 9.35 -6.36
CA SER A 86 -19.08 8.60 -6.78
C SER A 86 -20.34 9.46 -6.76
N PRO A 87 -21.27 9.28 -7.72
CA PRO A 87 -22.55 9.97 -7.72
C PRO A 87 -23.33 9.72 -6.40
N ASN A 88 -23.98 10.76 -5.89
CA ASN A 88 -24.83 10.69 -4.68
C ASN A 88 -24.13 10.16 -3.41
N SER A 89 -22.80 10.22 -3.35
CA SER A 89 -22.02 9.74 -2.19
C SER A 89 -22.22 8.25 -1.87
N TRP A 90 -22.63 7.45 -2.85
CA TRP A 90 -22.69 5.99 -2.76
C TRP A 90 -21.86 5.37 -3.88
N GLY A 91 -20.78 4.68 -3.54
CA GLY A 91 -19.87 4.06 -4.49
C GLY A 91 -18.40 4.13 -4.06
N PRO A 92 -17.48 3.78 -4.97
CA PRO A 92 -16.04 3.89 -4.78
C PRO A 92 -15.59 5.29 -4.32
N ASP A 93 -14.50 5.35 -3.55
CA ASP A 93 -13.93 6.61 -3.07
C ASP A 93 -13.47 7.51 -4.23
N PHE A 94 -12.87 6.91 -5.28
CA PHE A 94 -12.48 7.63 -6.48
C PHE A 94 -12.84 6.90 -7.76
N LEU A 95 -13.27 7.67 -8.76
CA LEU A 95 -13.44 7.26 -10.15
C LEU A 95 -12.40 7.99 -11.00
N ILE A 96 -11.59 7.26 -11.77
CA ILE A 96 -10.67 7.82 -12.75
C ILE A 96 -10.91 7.19 -14.12
N GLN A 97 -10.45 7.85 -15.18
CA GLN A 97 -10.52 7.32 -16.54
C GLN A 97 -9.13 7.23 -17.16
N GLN A 98 -8.89 6.13 -17.87
CA GLN A 98 -7.70 5.95 -18.70
C GLN A 98 -8.05 5.04 -19.88
N ASP A 99 -7.57 5.39 -21.08
CA ASP A 99 -7.78 4.60 -22.30
C ASP A 99 -9.26 4.24 -22.58
N GLY A 100 -10.18 5.15 -22.23
CA GLY A 100 -11.63 4.96 -22.37
C GLY A 100 -12.26 3.97 -21.38
N LYS A 101 -11.50 3.52 -20.38
CA LYS A 101 -11.98 2.65 -19.29
C LYS A 101 -12.12 3.44 -17.99
N GLN A 102 -13.21 3.20 -17.27
CA GLN A 102 -13.40 3.67 -15.91
C GLN A 102 -12.69 2.72 -14.95
N ILE A 103 -11.89 3.29 -14.06
CA ILE A 103 -11.24 2.60 -12.96
C ILE A 103 -11.85 3.13 -11.67
N CYS A 104 -12.44 2.22 -10.91
CA CYS A 104 -13.05 2.44 -9.62
C CYS A 104 -12.04 2.08 -8.53
N LEU A 105 -11.78 3.00 -7.62
CA LEU A 105 -10.82 2.85 -6.53
C LEU A 105 -11.56 2.96 -5.21
N GLU A 106 -11.50 1.90 -4.41
CA GLU A 106 -12.06 1.87 -3.05
C GLU A 106 -10.90 1.66 -2.08
N LEU A 107 -10.66 2.66 -1.26
CA LEU A 107 -9.61 2.72 -0.27
C LEU A 107 -10.04 2.06 1.04
N ILE A 108 -9.10 1.32 1.63
CA ILE A 108 -9.20 0.86 3.01
C ILE A 108 -7.89 1.09 3.74
N THR A 109 -7.97 1.51 5.00
CA THR A 109 -6.81 1.60 5.89
C THR A 109 -6.99 0.60 7.03
N PRO A 110 -6.50 -0.65 6.91
CA PRO A 110 -6.71 -1.67 7.92
C PRO A 110 -6.11 -1.22 9.25
N SER A 111 -6.94 -1.12 10.29
CA SER A 111 -6.47 -0.71 11.61
C SER A 111 -5.98 -1.88 12.45
N THR A 112 -5.08 -1.60 13.39
CA THR A 112 -4.75 -2.55 14.46
C THR A 112 -5.97 -2.83 15.34
N GLY A 113 -6.91 -1.89 15.42
CA GLY A 113 -8.16 -1.99 16.16
C GLY A 113 -7.91 -2.11 17.66
N ASP A 114 -8.71 -2.94 18.34
CA ASP A 114 -8.57 -3.22 19.78
C ASP A 114 -7.52 -4.30 20.09
N ASP A 115 -6.70 -4.69 19.10
CA ASP A 115 -5.71 -5.77 19.23
C ASP A 115 -4.46 -5.24 19.94
N VAL A 116 -4.51 -5.19 21.27
CA VAL A 116 -3.38 -4.70 22.09
C VAL A 116 -2.09 -5.45 21.75
N LYS A 117 -2.19 -6.74 21.45
CA LYS A 117 -1.05 -7.60 21.14
C LYS A 117 -0.32 -7.17 19.87
N ILE A 118 -1.02 -6.75 18.81
CA ILE A 118 -0.32 -6.28 17.60
C ILE A 118 0.47 -4.99 17.85
N ASN A 119 -0.07 -4.08 18.67
CA ASN A 119 0.61 -2.83 19.04
C ASN A 119 1.84 -3.11 19.91
N GLU A 120 1.74 -4.06 20.85
CA GLU A 120 2.88 -4.55 21.61
C GLU A 120 3.95 -5.18 20.69
N LEU A 121 3.53 -6.01 19.74
CA LEU A 121 4.43 -6.66 18.79
C LEU A 121 5.16 -5.65 17.91
N PHE A 122 4.49 -4.61 17.42
CA PHE A 122 5.15 -3.50 16.70
C PHE A 122 6.15 -2.77 17.59
N THR A 123 5.78 -2.47 18.84
CA THR A 123 6.65 -1.74 19.78
C THR A 123 7.87 -2.56 20.22
N SER A 124 7.68 -3.87 20.38
CA SER A 124 8.73 -4.82 20.78
C SER A 124 9.59 -5.30 19.61
N HIS A 125 9.28 -4.89 18.38
CA HIS A 125 10.06 -5.25 17.21
C HIS A 125 11.39 -4.48 17.25
N ASP A 126 12.42 -5.15 17.78
CA ASP A 126 13.79 -4.65 17.79
C ASP A 126 14.57 -5.29 16.65
N PRO A 127 14.92 -4.55 15.58
CA PRO A 127 15.74 -5.08 14.48
C PRO A 127 17.12 -5.56 14.93
N LEU A 128 17.66 -5.00 16.03
CA LEU A 128 18.94 -5.39 16.60
C LEU A 128 18.84 -6.63 17.49
N ASN A 129 17.64 -6.93 18.01
CA ASN A 129 17.35 -8.10 18.84
C ASN A 129 16.09 -8.84 18.36
N PRO A 130 16.13 -9.47 17.17
CA PRO A 130 14.95 -10.05 16.57
C PRO A 130 14.43 -11.25 17.37
N CYS A 131 13.12 -11.27 17.66
CA CYS A 131 12.44 -12.43 18.23
C CYS A 131 11.62 -13.16 17.14
N PRO A 132 12.06 -14.35 16.68
CA PRO A 132 11.40 -15.06 15.57
C PRO A 132 9.92 -15.37 15.82
N ASN A 133 9.56 -15.72 17.06
CA ASN A 133 8.18 -16.02 17.44
C ASN A 133 7.29 -14.78 17.37
N ALA A 134 7.76 -13.66 17.93
CA ALA A 134 7.05 -12.38 17.86
C ALA A 134 6.88 -11.89 16.40
N ALA A 135 7.93 -12.02 15.58
CA ALA A 135 7.87 -11.67 14.17
C ALA A 135 6.90 -12.57 13.37
N THR A 136 6.78 -13.85 13.73
CA THR A 136 5.80 -14.76 13.11
C THR A 136 4.38 -14.39 13.51
N GLU A 137 4.15 -14.13 14.80
CA GLU A 137 2.83 -13.72 15.30
C GLU A 137 2.39 -12.37 14.69
N LEU A 138 3.28 -11.39 14.63
CA LEU A 138 3.02 -10.08 14.01
C LEU A 138 2.59 -10.25 12.55
N ARG A 139 3.35 -11.02 11.76
CA ARG A 139 3.03 -11.30 10.36
C ARG A 139 1.66 -11.96 10.19
N GLN A 140 1.32 -12.95 11.01
CA GLN A 140 0.00 -13.61 10.93
C GLN A 140 -1.13 -12.64 11.27
N ARG A 141 -0.98 -11.83 12.32
CA ARG A 141 -1.99 -10.82 12.68
C ARG A 141 -2.17 -9.75 11.60
N THR A 142 -1.06 -9.27 11.02
CA THR A 142 -1.07 -8.33 9.90
C THR A 142 -1.74 -8.92 8.65
N LEU A 143 -1.44 -10.18 8.31
CA LEU A 143 -2.09 -10.90 7.21
C LEU A 143 -3.60 -10.98 7.40
N LEU A 144 -4.07 -11.39 8.58
CA LEU A 144 -5.51 -11.48 8.87
C LEU A 144 -6.22 -10.13 8.75
N ARG A 145 -5.55 -9.02 9.09
CA ARG A 145 -6.09 -7.67 8.90
C ARG A 145 -6.16 -7.27 7.44
N MET A 146 -5.12 -7.57 6.66
CA MET A 146 -5.10 -7.35 5.22
C MET A 146 -6.23 -8.13 4.52
N THR A 147 -6.36 -9.42 4.83
CA THR A 147 -7.41 -10.27 4.25
C THR A 147 -8.81 -9.80 4.65
N ALA A 148 -9.03 -9.44 5.92
CA ALA A 148 -10.32 -8.91 6.37
C ALA A 148 -10.69 -7.60 5.66
N ALA A 149 -9.73 -6.71 5.46
CA ALA A 149 -9.94 -5.45 4.75
C ALA A 149 -10.29 -5.67 3.28
N ILE A 150 -9.58 -6.55 2.58
CA ILE A 150 -9.89 -6.91 1.19
C ILE A 150 -11.27 -7.56 1.09
N ALA A 151 -11.62 -8.46 2.01
CA ALA A 151 -12.93 -9.12 2.04
C ALA A 151 -14.08 -8.13 2.29
N GLU A 152 -13.88 -7.13 3.16
CA GLU A 152 -14.85 -6.04 3.39
C GLU A 152 -15.13 -5.28 2.09
N LYS A 153 -14.07 -4.89 1.37
CA LYS A 153 -14.21 -4.11 0.14
C LYS A 153 -14.73 -4.94 -1.04
N LEU A 154 -14.44 -6.24 -1.07
CA LEU A 154 -15.09 -7.18 -1.99
C LEU A 154 -16.62 -7.14 -1.80
N GLY A 155 -17.09 -7.24 -0.54
CA GLY A 155 -18.53 -7.17 -0.24
C GLY A 155 -19.17 -5.84 -0.67
N LYS A 156 -18.44 -4.72 -0.52
CA LYS A 156 -18.91 -3.42 -1.02
C LYS A 156 -19.02 -3.38 -2.54
N TYR A 157 -18.01 -3.86 -3.27
CA TYR A 157 -18.05 -3.89 -4.74
C TYR A 157 -19.19 -4.77 -5.27
N GLU A 158 -19.47 -5.91 -4.62
CA GLU A 158 -20.64 -6.73 -4.93
C GLU A 158 -21.96 -5.96 -4.73
N GLY A 159 -22.02 -5.11 -3.70
CA GLY A 159 -23.13 -4.17 -3.48
C GLY A 159 -23.24 -3.13 -4.59
N TYR A 160 -22.13 -2.44 -4.91
CA TYR A 160 -22.11 -1.42 -5.96
C TYR A 160 -22.51 -1.97 -7.33
N LEU A 161 -22.06 -3.18 -7.68
CA LEU A 161 -22.45 -3.87 -8.91
C LEU A 161 -23.94 -4.20 -8.93
N ARG A 162 -24.48 -4.68 -7.80
CA ARG A 162 -25.91 -5.00 -7.67
C ARG A 162 -26.79 -3.77 -7.80
N ASP A 163 -26.35 -2.65 -7.25
CA ASP A 163 -27.06 -1.37 -7.26
C ASP A 163 -26.86 -0.58 -8.56
N GLY A 164 -25.99 -1.06 -9.47
CA GLY A 164 -25.68 -0.40 -10.74
C GLY A 164 -24.84 0.87 -10.60
N VAL A 165 -24.15 1.05 -9.47
CA VAL A 165 -23.26 2.18 -9.20
C VAL A 165 -21.97 2.07 -10.01
N VAL A 166 -21.44 0.86 -10.13
CA VAL A 166 -20.30 0.53 -11.01
C VAL A 166 -20.77 -0.41 -12.11
N GLY A 167 -20.25 -0.23 -13.32
CA GLY A 167 -20.58 -1.03 -14.48
C GLY A 167 -19.89 -2.39 -14.48
N SER A 168 -20.48 -3.37 -15.16
CA SER A 168 -19.88 -4.70 -15.31
C SER A 168 -18.61 -4.74 -16.17
N GLN A 169 -18.25 -3.61 -16.80
CA GLN A 169 -17.04 -3.42 -17.62
C GLN A 169 -16.00 -2.52 -16.95
N ASP A 170 -16.32 -2.01 -15.75
CA ASP A 170 -15.41 -1.16 -14.99
C ASP A 170 -14.30 -2.00 -14.38
N VAL A 171 -13.14 -1.37 -14.24
CA VAL A 171 -11.98 -1.94 -13.56
C VAL A 171 -12.12 -1.64 -12.07
N LEU A 172 -12.19 -2.66 -11.23
CA LEU A 172 -12.41 -2.50 -9.79
C LEU A 172 -11.12 -2.74 -9.03
N VAL A 173 -10.59 -1.70 -8.39
CA VAL A 173 -9.33 -1.75 -7.63
C VAL A 173 -9.60 -1.49 -6.16
N ILE A 174 -9.09 -2.37 -5.31
CA ILE A 174 -9.04 -2.13 -3.87
C ILE A 174 -7.67 -1.50 -3.56
N VAL A 175 -7.67 -0.29 -3.03
CA VAL A 175 -6.44 0.36 -2.54
C VAL A 175 -6.34 0.07 -1.06
N VAL A 176 -5.28 -0.60 -0.64
CA VAL A 176 -5.01 -0.84 0.78
C VAL A 176 -3.90 0.10 1.24
N ASN A 177 -4.28 1.09 2.04
CA ASN A 177 -3.34 1.93 2.78
C ASN A 177 -2.86 1.18 4.02
N ASP A 178 -1.62 0.70 4.00
CA ASP A 178 -1.03 -0.07 5.09
C ASP A 178 -0.39 0.80 6.20
N ALA A 179 -0.62 2.12 6.20
CA ALA A 179 -0.01 3.08 7.13
C ALA A 179 -0.14 2.71 8.61
N LEU A 180 -1.28 2.15 9.03
CA LEU A 180 -1.52 1.74 10.43
C LEU A 180 -0.89 0.38 10.77
N LEU A 181 -0.31 -0.32 9.79
CA LEU A 181 0.41 -1.57 9.94
C LEU A 181 1.94 -1.35 9.81
N CYS A 182 2.38 -0.10 9.87
CA CYS A 182 3.79 0.27 9.84
C CYS A 182 4.27 0.64 11.25
N PRO A 183 5.55 0.38 11.59
CA PRO A 183 6.15 0.95 12.78
C PRO A 183 6.19 2.48 12.68
N ASP A 184 6.29 3.12 13.84
CA ASP A 184 6.30 4.57 13.96
C ASP A 184 7.72 5.16 13.82
N VAL A 185 8.32 4.91 12.66
CA VAL A 185 9.67 5.37 12.26
C VAL A 185 9.63 6.08 10.91
N PHE A 186 10.64 6.90 10.63
CA PHE A 186 10.73 7.69 9.39
C PHE A 186 10.90 6.80 8.13
N PHE A 187 10.60 7.37 6.96
CA PHE A 187 10.73 6.77 5.62
C PHE A 187 9.75 5.65 5.21
N TYR A 188 8.81 5.25 6.07
CA TYR A 188 7.67 4.42 5.65
C TYR A 188 6.70 5.25 4.80
N GLY A 189 6.34 4.77 3.61
CA GLY A 189 5.64 5.53 2.57
C GLY A 189 6.53 6.40 1.69
N VAL A 190 7.84 6.36 1.91
CA VAL A 190 8.84 7.00 1.04
C VAL A 190 9.70 5.95 0.38
N SER A 191 10.52 5.23 1.17
CA SER A 191 11.47 4.22 0.68
C SER A 191 11.19 2.78 1.13
N HIS A 192 10.25 2.63 2.07
CA HIS A 192 9.75 1.36 2.57
C HIS A 192 8.23 1.41 2.60
N ASN A 193 7.54 0.28 2.37
CA ASN A 193 6.12 0.14 2.70
C ASN A 193 5.98 -0.69 3.98
N ALA A 194 4.75 -0.98 4.42
CA ALA A 194 4.56 -1.96 5.48
C ALA A 194 5.29 -3.27 5.15
N ASP A 195 5.77 -3.92 6.21
CA ASP A 195 6.71 -5.01 6.16
C ASP A 195 6.37 -6.06 5.09
N ALA A 196 7.39 -6.56 4.39
CA ALA A 196 7.16 -7.60 3.39
C ALA A 196 6.65 -8.87 4.08
N GLY A 197 5.63 -9.49 3.49
CA GLY A 197 5.22 -10.84 3.83
C GLY A 197 6.36 -11.85 3.67
N VAL A 198 6.09 -13.09 4.06
CA VAL A 198 7.11 -14.15 4.00
C VAL A 198 7.69 -14.31 2.59
N GLY A 199 9.01 -14.18 2.47
CA GLY A 199 9.70 -14.37 1.20
C GLY A 199 9.98 -13.09 0.40
N GLY A 200 9.62 -11.93 0.95
CA GLY A 200 9.88 -10.62 0.32
C GLY A 200 8.71 -10.10 -0.52
N GLN A 201 7.61 -10.85 -0.61
CA GLN A 201 6.37 -10.41 -1.25
C GLN A 201 5.63 -9.38 -0.38
N SER A 202 4.74 -8.60 -0.98
CA SER A 202 3.86 -7.66 -0.27
C SER A 202 2.81 -8.38 0.60
N LEU A 203 2.26 -7.68 1.58
CA LEU A 203 1.17 -8.21 2.42
C LEU A 203 -0.09 -8.47 1.60
N ALA A 204 -0.37 -7.66 0.58
CA ALA A 204 -1.47 -7.88 -0.34
C ALA A 204 -1.28 -9.18 -1.14
N GLU A 205 -0.08 -9.46 -1.65
CA GLU A 205 0.22 -10.75 -2.32
C GLU A 205 -0.05 -11.93 -1.38
N HIS A 206 0.38 -11.82 -0.12
CA HIS A 206 0.12 -12.83 0.90
C HIS A 206 -1.38 -13.04 1.12
N ALA A 207 -2.14 -11.95 1.19
CA ALA A 207 -3.57 -11.99 1.47
C ALA A 207 -4.42 -12.55 0.32
N VAL A 208 -3.96 -12.42 -0.94
CA VAL A 208 -4.75 -12.85 -2.11
C VAL A 208 -4.24 -14.12 -2.79
N TYR A 209 -2.96 -14.49 -2.63
CA TYR A 209 -2.42 -15.75 -3.17
C TYR A 209 -2.16 -16.80 -2.11
N GLY A 210 -2.17 -16.43 -0.83
CA GLY A 210 -1.98 -17.35 0.27
C GLY A 210 -0.54 -17.85 0.34
N PHE A 211 0.43 -17.00 -0.02
CA PHE A 211 1.85 -17.34 0.11
C PHE A 211 2.17 -17.72 1.56
N GLY A 212 2.74 -18.91 1.72
CA GLY A 212 3.23 -19.43 2.98
C GLY A 212 4.74 -19.21 3.14
N HIS A 213 5.32 -19.83 4.17
CA HIS A 213 6.76 -19.77 4.37
C HIS A 213 7.51 -20.55 3.30
N SER A 214 8.64 -20.01 2.83
CA SER A 214 9.56 -20.85 2.07
C SER A 214 10.21 -21.86 3.01
N ILE A 215 10.28 -23.11 2.58
CA ILE A 215 10.97 -24.20 3.28
C ILE A 215 12.12 -24.71 2.42
N TRP A 216 13.17 -25.19 3.09
CA TRP A 216 14.26 -25.90 2.42
C TRP A 216 13.90 -27.38 2.37
N GLU A 217 13.77 -27.93 1.17
CA GLU A 217 13.57 -29.36 0.94
C GLU A 217 14.79 -29.93 0.24
N SER A 218 15.17 -31.18 0.52
CA SER A 218 16.21 -31.82 -0.28
C SER A 218 15.74 -31.96 -1.72
N ASP A 219 16.68 -31.86 -2.67
CA ASP A 219 16.41 -32.30 -4.03
C ASP A 219 16.14 -33.82 -4.06
N SER A 220 15.60 -34.29 -5.18
CA SER A 220 15.25 -35.71 -5.38
C SER A 220 16.44 -36.66 -5.27
N GLU A 221 17.67 -36.13 -5.38
CA GLU A 221 18.92 -36.88 -5.28
C GLU A 221 19.55 -36.80 -3.88
N GLY A 222 18.98 -36.00 -2.96
CA GLY A 222 19.44 -35.83 -1.58
C GLY A 222 20.77 -35.08 -1.43
N GLY A 223 21.31 -34.54 -2.52
CA GLY A 223 22.62 -33.90 -2.58
C GLY A 223 22.57 -32.39 -2.35
N ASN A 224 21.44 -31.75 -2.64
CA ASN A 224 21.24 -30.31 -2.45
C ASN A 224 19.93 -30.02 -1.72
N TYR A 225 19.79 -28.77 -1.27
CA TYR A 225 18.53 -28.24 -0.76
C TYR A 225 17.99 -27.17 -1.72
N VAL A 226 16.71 -27.28 -2.05
CA VAL A 226 15.99 -26.30 -2.86
C VAL A 226 15.00 -25.57 -1.96
N ARG A 227 15.01 -24.24 -2.04
CA ARG A 227 14.01 -23.40 -1.38
C ARG A 227 12.70 -23.52 -2.15
N LYS A 228 11.67 -24.10 -1.53
CA LYS A 228 10.31 -24.17 -2.09
C LYS A 228 9.39 -23.22 -1.34
N SER A 229 8.61 -22.44 -2.10
CA SER A 229 7.53 -21.63 -1.52
C SER A 229 6.35 -22.54 -1.18
N THR A 230 5.80 -22.39 0.03
CA THR A 230 4.54 -23.05 0.40
C THR A 230 3.36 -22.13 0.09
N PHE A 231 2.18 -22.71 -0.04
CA PHE A 231 0.92 -22.00 -0.30
C PHE A 231 -0.14 -22.52 0.64
N ARG A 232 -1.09 -21.67 0.99
CA ARG A 232 -2.20 -21.96 1.90
C ARG A 232 -3.47 -21.42 1.27
N GLU A 233 -4.53 -22.20 1.30
CA GLU A 233 -5.84 -21.73 0.86
C GLU A 233 -6.61 -21.07 2.01
N ILE A 234 -6.30 -21.52 3.23
CA ILE A 234 -6.93 -21.11 4.47
C ILE A 234 -5.84 -20.90 5.53
N VAL A 235 -6.03 -19.92 6.41
CA VAL A 235 -5.18 -19.64 7.57
C VAL A 235 -6.04 -19.64 8.84
N ASP A 236 -5.50 -20.22 9.91
CA ASP A 236 -6.14 -20.16 11.21
C ASP A 236 -6.28 -18.72 11.67
N ASN A 237 -7.48 -18.40 12.15
CA ASN A 237 -7.74 -17.10 12.74
C ASN A 237 -6.99 -16.97 14.08
N ARG A 238 -7.00 -15.75 14.61
CA ARG A 238 -6.42 -15.50 15.93
C ARG A 238 -7.15 -16.34 17.00
N PRO A 239 -6.43 -16.84 18.01
CA PRO A 239 -7.00 -17.73 19.03
C PRO A 239 -7.99 -17.02 19.96
N GLU A 240 -7.93 -15.68 20.06
CA GLU A 240 -8.85 -14.92 20.89
C GLU A 240 -10.27 -14.91 20.30
N PRO A 241 -11.31 -15.08 21.13
CA PRO A 241 -12.68 -15.18 20.66
C PRO A 241 -13.15 -13.91 19.93
N ALA A 242 -14.27 -14.05 19.22
CA ALA A 242 -15.01 -12.93 18.67
C ALA A 242 -15.65 -12.08 19.79
N ARG A 243 -16.19 -10.90 19.41
CA ARG A 243 -16.81 -9.97 20.38
C ARG A 243 -18.02 -10.59 21.09
N ASP A 244 -18.65 -11.58 20.47
CA ASP A 244 -19.76 -12.38 20.99
C ASP A 244 -19.31 -13.65 21.74
N ALA A 245 -18.01 -13.75 22.07
CA ALA A 245 -17.37 -14.90 22.71
C ALA A 245 -17.35 -16.19 21.87
N SER A 246 -17.76 -16.15 20.60
CA SER A 246 -17.70 -17.32 19.71
C SER A 246 -16.26 -17.60 19.24
N PRO A 247 -15.91 -18.87 18.97
CA PRO A 247 -14.64 -19.20 18.33
C PRO A 247 -14.60 -18.64 16.91
N ARG A 248 -13.43 -18.15 16.51
CA ARG A 248 -13.25 -17.60 15.17
C ARG A 248 -12.97 -18.73 14.18
N GLY A 249 -13.77 -18.77 13.11
CA GLY A 249 -13.54 -19.68 11.98
C GLY A 249 -12.30 -19.30 11.18
N PRO A 250 -11.77 -20.25 10.41
CA PRO A 250 -10.55 -20.03 9.64
C PRO A 250 -10.80 -19.06 8.47
N VAL A 251 -9.74 -18.46 7.93
CA VAL A 251 -9.82 -17.35 6.97
C VAL A 251 -9.23 -17.76 5.62
N PRO A 252 -10.00 -17.67 4.53
CA PRO A 252 -9.49 -17.92 3.18
C PRO A 252 -8.52 -16.83 2.72
N VAL A 253 -7.38 -17.25 2.16
CA VAL A 253 -6.28 -16.34 1.76
C VAL A 253 -5.83 -16.51 0.31
N SER A 254 -6.56 -17.29 -0.50
CA SER A 254 -6.25 -17.53 -1.92
C SER A 254 -7.32 -16.93 -2.85
N LEU A 255 -7.67 -15.67 -2.62
CA LEU A 255 -8.72 -14.94 -3.36
C LEU A 255 -8.46 -14.87 -4.87
N PHE A 256 -7.20 -14.72 -5.30
CA PHE A 256 -6.80 -14.64 -6.71
C PHE A 256 -6.24 -15.96 -7.24
N GLY A 257 -6.11 -16.97 -6.38
CA GLY A 257 -5.65 -18.31 -6.74
C GLY A 257 -6.77 -19.17 -7.34
N THR A 258 -6.49 -20.47 -7.44
CA THR A 258 -7.46 -21.50 -7.87
C THR A 258 -7.58 -22.56 -6.77
N PRO A 259 -8.13 -22.20 -5.60
CA PRO A 259 -8.14 -23.09 -4.46
C PRO A 259 -9.06 -24.30 -4.68
N VAL A 260 -8.69 -25.42 -4.07
CA VAL A 260 -9.44 -26.69 -4.13
C VAL A 260 -10.45 -26.79 -2.98
N GLN A 261 -10.17 -26.17 -1.83
CA GLN A 261 -11.07 -26.16 -0.68
C GLN A 261 -12.34 -25.36 -0.99
N PRO A 262 -13.54 -25.91 -0.76
CA PRO A 262 -14.81 -25.29 -1.18
C PRO A 262 -15.00 -23.85 -0.68
N GLU A 263 -14.71 -23.58 0.60
CA GLU A 263 -14.87 -22.25 1.20
C GLU A 263 -13.95 -21.21 0.54
N ALA A 264 -12.71 -21.59 0.24
CA ALA A 264 -11.76 -20.72 -0.46
C ALA A 264 -12.13 -20.57 -1.94
N ALA A 265 -12.66 -21.61 -2.59
CA ALA A 265 -13.11 -21.58 -3.98
C ALA A 265 -14.30 -20.65 -4.19
N GLU A 266 -15.26 -20.63 -3.26
CA GLU A 266 -16.40 -19.72 -3.30
C GLU A 266 -15.94 -18.25 -3.23
N ILE A 267 -15.08 -17.92 -2.26
CA ILE A 267 -14.56 -16.56 -2.12
C ILE A 267 -13.69 -16.15 -3.32
N ALA A 268 -12.86 -17.06 -3.85
CA ALA A 268 -12.07 -16.78 -5.05
C ALA A 268 -12.94 -16.55 -6.30
N HIS A 269 -14.08 -17.25 -6.41
CA HIS A 269 -15.05 -17.00 -7.46
C HIS A 269 -15.67 -15.59 -7.33
N ARG A 270 -16.10 -15.23 -6.12
CA ARG A 270 -16.61 -13.88 -5.82
C ARG A 270 -15.59 -12.79 -6.11
N ALA A 271 -14.33 -13.01 -5.74
CA ALA A 271 -13.23 -12.08 -5.96
C ALA A 271 -12.90 -11.83 -7.45
N SER A 272 -13.47 -12.60 -8.39
CA SER A 272 -13.31 -12.35 -9.83
C SER A 272 -13.83 -10.97 -10.28
N VAL A 273 -14.68 -10.29 -9.49
CA VAL A 273 -15.07 -8.91 -9.78
C VAL A 273 -13.94 -7.91 -9.58
N ILE A 274 -12.95 -8.23 -8.73
CA ILE A 274 -11.83 -7.35 -8.41
C ILE A 274 -10.74 -7.51 -9.47
N SER A 275 -10.33 -6.41 -10.08
CA SER A 275 -9.27 -6.35 -11.09
C SER A 275 -7.86 -6.43 -10.48
N ALA A 276 -7.66 -5.73 -9.36
CA ALA A 276 -6.37 -5.69 -8.67
C ALA A 276 -6.51 -5.21 -7.21
N VAL A 277 -5.47 -5.47 -6.41
CA VAL A 277 -5.25 -4.84 -5.11
C VAL A 277 -3.98 -4.00 -5.18
N LEU A 278 -4.07 -2.72 -4.81
CA LEU A 278 -2.93 -1.81 -4.72
C LEU A 278 -2.58 -1.58 -3.25
N GLN A 279 -1.49 -2.17 -2.77
CA GLN A 279 -0.93 -1.88 -1.45
C GLN A 279 0.00 -0.66 -1.52
N VAL A 280 -0.27 0.33 -0.68
CA VAL A 280 0.51 1.58 -0.58
C VAL A 280 0.59 2.04 0.86
N THR A 281 1.64 2.77 1.22
CA THR A 281 1.74 3.43 2.53
C THR A 281 1.47 4.93 2.38
N LEU A 282 0.29 5.38 2.80
CA LEU A 282 -0.15 6.77 2.72
C LEU A 282 -0.29 7.33 4.16
N ARG A 283 0.76 8.02 4.61
CA ARG A 283 0.88 8.63 5.94
C ARG A 283 1.59 9.99 5.85
N GLU A 284 1.84 10.66 6.98
CA GLU A 284 2.43 12.00 6.99
C GLU A 284 3.77 12.08 6.24
N ASP A 285 4.61 11.03 6.29
CA ASP A 285 5.89 10.92 5.56
C ASP A 285 5.72 11.13 4.05
N TYR A 286 4.52 10.98 3.50
CA TYR A 286 4.23 11.27 2.10
C TYR A 286 4.55 12.73 1.74
N GLY A 287 4.49 13.67 2.70
CA GLY A 287 5.00 15.04 2.54
C GLY A 287 6.47 15.09 2.10
N PHE A 288 7.30 14.20 2.64
CA PHE A 288 8.70 14.01 2.23
C PHE A 288 8.81 13.31 0.87
N MET A 289 7.92 12.34 0.59
CA MET A 289 7.87 11.71 -0.72
C MET A 289 7.64 12.77 -1.81
N MET A 290 6.70 13.69 -1.62
CA MET A 290 6.42 14.77 -2.57
C MET A 290 7.65 15.66 -2.86
N LEU A 291 8.45 15.97 -1.83
CA LEU A 291 9.72 16.69 -1.97
C LEU A 291 10.75 15.89 -2.80
N LEU A 292 10.93 14.61 -2.45
CA LEU A 292 11.90 13.75 -3.14
C LEU A 292 11.49 13.45 -4.59
N ARG A 293 10.19 13.37 -4.85
CA ARG A 293 9.60 13.25 -6.18
C ARG A 293 9.92 14.47 -7.04
N GLU A 294 9.66 15.69 -6.55
CA GLU A 294 10.03 16.92 -7.26
C GLU A 294 11.53 16.95 -7.59
N LYS A 295 12.37 16.54 -6.63
CA LYS A 295 13.81 16.42 -6.86
C LYS A 295 14.16 15.37 -7.92
N ALA A 296 13.48 14.22 -7.92
CA ALA A 296 13.68 13.18 -8.93
C ALA A 296 13.30 13.68 -10.33
N GLU A 297 12.26 14.51 -10.44
CA GLU A 297 11.75 15.03 -11.72
C GLU A 297 12.64 16.12 -12.30
N ILE A 298 13.21 16.99 -11.45
CA ILE A 298 13.83 18.25 -11.89
C ILE A 298 15.36 18.21 -11.76
N GLU A 299 15.91 17.50 -10.77
CA GLU A 299 17.33 17.64 -10.40
C GLU A 299 18.13 16.33 -10.52
N ASP A 300 17.66 15.25 -9.87
CA ASP A 300 18.46 14.03 -9.70
C ASP A 300 17.64 12.74 -9.78
N ARG A 301 17.69 12.11 -10.96
CA ARG A 301 17.01 10.83 -11.24
C ARG A 301 17.46 9.66 -10.36
N LEU A 302 18.59 9.76 -9.65
CA LEU A 302 18.98 8.72 -8.69
C LEU A 302 17.96 8.56 -7.56
N VAL A 303 17.25 9.65 -7.22
CA VAL A 303 16.24 9.65 -6.16
C VAL A 303 15.05 8.75 -6.53
N GLU A 304 14.75 8.57 -7.82
CA GLU A 304 13.66 7.69 -8.28
C GLU A 304 13.81 6.26 -7.73
N GLY A 305 15.04 5.74 -7.65
CA GLY A 305 15.32 4.40 -7.12
C GLY A 305 15.05 4.25 -5.62
N LEU A 306 14.94 5.37 -4.88
CA LEU A 306 14.61 5.37 -3.45
C LEU A 306 13.11 5.36 -3.22
N LEU A 307 12.31 5.83 -4.18
CA LEU A 307 10.88 6.00 -3.99
C LEU A 307 10.13 4.68 -4.21
N ARG A 308 9.21 4.35 -3.30
CA ARG A 308 8.40 3.13 -3.38
C ARG A 308 6.99 3.46 -3.86
N PRO A 309 6.58 3.00 -5.06
CA PRO A 309 5.22 3.21 -5.55
C PRO A 309 4.18 2.32 -4.86
N GLY A 310 4.60 1.33 -4.05
CA GLY A 310 3.69 0.32 -3.50
C GLY A 310 3.83 -1.02 -4.22
N ALA A 311 2.83 -1.88 -4.05
CA ALA A 311 2.72 -3.16 -4.73
C ALA A 311 1.32 -3.30 -5.36
N LEU A 312 1.28 -3.49 -6.68
CA LEU A 312 0.05 -3.73 -7.42
C LEU A 312 -0.08 -5.22 -7.73
N VAL A 313 -1.07 -5.85 -7.12
CA VAL A 313 -1.34 -7.28 -7.24
C VAL A 313 -2.50 -7.49 -8.19
N ILE A 314 -2.20 -7.98 -9.39
CA ILE A 314 -3.20 -8.20 -10.43
C ILE A 314 -3.99 -9.48 -10.12
N ASN A 315 -5.30 -9.46 -10.35
CA ASN A 315 -6.11 -10.65 -10.31
C ASN A 315 -6.14 -11.31 -11.70
N PRO A 316 -5.52 -12.49 -11.90
CA PRO A 316 -5.52 -13.19 -13.19
C PRO A 316 -6.90 -13.72 -13.56
N ARG A 317 -7.84 -13.77 -12.61
CA ARG A 317 -9.21 -14.25 -12.78
C ARG A 317 -10.23 -13.12 -12.87
N ALA A 318 -9.78 -11.87 -12.96
CA ALA A 318 -10.66 -10.72 -13.03
C ALA A 318 -11.59 -10.79 -14.24
N ALA A 319 -12.87 -10.48 -14.06
CA ALA A 319 -13.82 -10.29 -15.14
C ALA A 319 -13.36 -9.15 -16.07
N ASN A 320 -12.79 -8.09 -15.49
CA ASN A 320 -12.17 -6.97 -16.20
C ASN A 320 -10.70 -6.86 -15.77
N PRO A 321 -9.74 -7.47 -16.49
CA PRO A 321 -8.34 -7.43 -16.12
C PRO A 321 -7.73 -6.04 -16.33
N LEU A 322 -6.75 -5.71 -15.47
CA LEU A 322 -5.99 -4.47 -15.56
C LEU A 322 -4.85 -4.64 -16.59
N TYR A 323 -4.91 -3.94 -17.72
CA TYR A 323 -3.87 -3.99 -18.77
C TYR A 323 -2.61 -3.19 -18.39
N VAL A 324 -1.50 -3.47 -19.06
CA VAL A 324 -0.16 -2.92 -18.73
C VAL A 324 -0.12 -1.39 -18.65
N SER A 325 -0.77 -0.67 -19.57
CA SER A 325 -0.81 0.81 -19.53
C SER A 325 -1.48 1.34 -18.26
N LEU A 326 -2.58 0.71 -17.84
CA LEU A 326 -3.31 1.06 -16.61
C LEU A 326 -2.46 0.77 -15.36
N GLN A 327 -1.74 -0.36 -15.37
CA GLN A 327 -0.84 -0.73 -14.28
C GLN A 327 0.26 0.32 -14.08
N GLN A 328 0.90 0.74 -15.18
CA GLN A 328 1.96 1.76 -15.15
C GLN A 328 1.45 3.10 -14.62
N GLY A 329 0.25 3.51 -15.03
CA GLY A 329 -0.34 4.76 -14.56
C GLY A 329 -0.67 4.76 -13.06
N LEU A 330 -1.27 3.68 -12.53
CA LEU A 330 -1.55 3.56 -11.08
C LEU A 330 -0.27 3.48 -10.22
N MET A 331 0.81 2.94 -10.80
CA MET A 331 2.11 2.84 -10.15
C MET A 331 3.00 4.08 -10.35
N ARG A 332 2.54 5.07 -11.11
CA ARG A 332 3.29 6.30 -11.34
C ARG A 332 3.36 7.12 -10.04
N ILE A 333 4.59 7.47 -9.67
CA ILE A 333 4.91 8.36 -8.56
C ILE A 333 5.95 9.42 -8.93
N VAL A 334 6.51 9.38 -10.13
CA VAL A 334 7.46 10.36 -10.68
C VAL A 334 7.02 10.58 -12.12
N ASP A 335 6.77 11.83 -12.51
CA ASP A 335 6.46 12.22 -13.88
C ASP A 335 7.70 12.79 -14.58
N ALA A 336 8.65 11.90 -14.88
CA ALA A 336 9.87 12.25 -15.60
C ALA A 336 9.94 11.54 -16.96
N PRO A 337 10.53 12.16 -17.99
CA PRO A 337 10.72 11.53 -19.30
C PRO A 337 11.47 10.20 -19.20
N ALA A 338 11.17 9.26 -20.11
CA ALA A 338 11.92 8.01 -20.18
C ALA A 338 13.40 8.30 -20.48
N LEU A 339 14.29 7.65 -19.74
CA LEU A 339 15.74 7.75 -19.97
C LEU A 339 16.09 7.02 -21.28
N SER A 340 16.94 7.65 -22.09
CA SER A 340 17.64 6.94 -23.16
C SER A 340 18.53 5.82 -22.57
N LEU A 341 18.90 4.83 -23.38
CA LEU A 341 19.80 3.74 -22.94
C LEU A 341 21.10 4.29 -22.35
N LYS A 342 21.63 5.37 -22.92
CA LYS A 342 22.84 6.03 -22.44
C LYS A 342 22.62 6.69 -21.09
N GLU A 343 21.53 7.44 -20.92
CA GLU A 343 21.23 8.09 -19.63
C GLU A 343 20.97 7.05 -18.53
N ALA A 344 20.27 5.96 -18.84
CA ALA A 344 20.07 4.86 -17.91
C ALA A 344 21.42 4.20 -17.51
N TRP A 345 22.34 4.05 -18.47
CA TRP A 345 23.69 3.55 -18.21
C TRP A 345 24.52 4.48 -17.34
N ASP A 346 24.52 5.78 -17.65
CA ASP A 346 25.22 6.80 -16.88
C ASP A 346 24.67 6.91 -15.46
N LEU A 347 23.34 6.80 -15.30
CA LEU A 347 22.69 6.73 -14.01
C LEU A 347 23.15 5.50 -13.22
N LYS A 348 23.25 4.34 -13.87
CA LYS A 348 23.73 3.11 -13.22
C LYS A 348 25.19 3.22 -12.78
N ASN A 349 26.04 3.85 -13.59
CA ASN A 349 27.42 4.15 -13.23
C ASN A 349 27.48 5.04 -11.97
N ARG A 350 26.66 6.09 -11.90
CA ARG A 350 26.58 6.97 -10.72
C ARG A 350 26.10 6.23 -9.47
N GLU A 351 25.08 5.38 -9.59
CA GLU A 351 24.59 4.54 -8.50
C GLU A 351 25.69 3.60 -7.98
N LEU A 352 26.41 2.92 -8.88
CA LEU A 352 27.51 2.02 -8.51
C LEU A 352 28.67 2.79 -7.87
N LYS A 353 28.98 3.99 -8.37
CA LYS A 353 30.00 4.86 -7.76
C LYS A 353 29.62 5.30 -6.35
N LEU A 354 28.35 5.57 -6.09
CA LEU A 354 27.87 5.86 -4.73
C LEU A 354 28.04 4.65 -3.80
N LEU A 355 27.76 3.44 -4.29
CA LEU A 355 27.85 2.21 -3.51
C LEU A 355 29.30 1.76 -3.25
N PHE A 356 30.18 1.89 -4.24
CA PHE A 356 31.55 1.38 -4.21
C PHE A 356 32.60 2.48 -3.96
N GLY A 357 32.18 3.74 -3.91
CA GLY A 357 33.04 4.90 -3.71
C GLY A 357 33.99 5.18 -4.87
N GLU A 358 35.02 5.97 -4.60
CA GLU A 358 36.01 6.44 -5.58
C GLU A 358 36.82 5.32 -6.27
N GLY A 359 36.79 4.10 -5.73
CA GLY A 359 37.45 2.94 -6.34
C GLY A 359 36.72 2.37 -7.57
N TYR A 360 35.45 2.74 -7.76
CA TYR A 360 34.68 2.29 -8.92
C TYR A 360 35.10 3.01 -10.19
N LYS A 361 35.51 2.23 -11.19
CA LYS A 361 35.76 2.73 -12.54
C LYS A 361 34.47 2.65 -13.34
N GLU A 362 33.94 3.82 -13.68
CA GLU A 362 32.76 3.96 -14.55
C GLU A 362 32.98 3.16 -15.84
N GLN A 363 31.98 2.37 -16.20
CA GLN A 363 32.03 1.54 -17.39
C GLN A 363 31.62 2.37 -18.61
N PRO A 364 32.32 2.27 -19.75
CA PRO A 364 31.91 2.94 -20.96
C PRO A 364 30.57 2.38 -21.47
N PHE A 365 29.75 3.24 -22.09
CA PHE A 365 28.48 2.80 -22.68
C PHE A 365 28.72 1.75 -23.78
N PRO A 366 28.09 0.56 -23.73
CA PRO A 366 28.16 -0.43 -24.78
C PRO A 366 27.30 0.08 -25.95
N GLY A 367 27.97 0.56 -27.00
CA GLY A 367 27.33 1.16 -28.18
C GLY A 367 26.51 0.20 -29.03
#